data_AF-A0A3N9U5E0-F1
#
_entry.id   AF-A0A3N9U5E0-F1
#
_cell.length_a   1.000
_cell.length_b   1.000
_cell.length_c   1.000
_cell.angle_alpha   90.00
_cell.angle_beta   90.00
_cell.angle_gamma   90.00
#
_symmetry.space_group_name_H-M   'P 1'
#
loop_
_entity.id
_entity.type
_entity.pdbx_description
1 polymer ?
#
loop_
_entity_poly.entity_id
_entity_poly.type
_entity_poly.pdbx_seq_one_letter_code
_entity_poly.pdbx_strand_id
1 'polypeptide(L)' 'MDPLAKALGARIRTQRKACRLSQDALALACSIDRSYIGRIERGEVNITVEKLYLIAGVLMCDPASLLPRMTELEVS' A
#
# COMPACT_ATOMS: atom_id res chain seq x y z
N MET A 1 -16.66 -2.91 -2.66
CA MET A 1 -15.18 -2.91 -2.55
C MET A 1 -14.79 -1.48 -2.19
N ASP A 2 -14.06 -1.26 -1.10
CA ASP A 2 -13.83 0.07 -0.52
C ASP A 2 -12.96 0.96 -1.45
N PRO A 3 -13.46 2.12 -1.94
CA PRO A 3 -12.70 3.03 -2.80
C PRO A 3 -11.37 3.49 -2.17
N LEU A 4 -11.34 3.70 -0.86
CA LEU A 4 -10.15 4.14 -0.14
C LEU A 4 -9.06 3.07 -0.17
N ALA A 5 -9.44 1.82 0.14
CA ALA A 5 -8.50 0.69 0.15
C ALA A 5 -7.88 0.45 -1.24
N LYS A 6 -8.68 0.57 -2.31
CA LYS A 6 -8.18 0.47 -3.69
C LYS A 6 -7.19 1.56 -4.04
N ALA A 7 -7.52 2.81 -3.74
CA ALA A 7 -6.66 3.95 -4.06
C ALA A 7 -5.33 3.90 -3.27
N LEU A 8 -5.40 3.57 -1.98
CA LEU A 8 -4.23 3.32 -1.15
C LEU A 8 -3.38 2.16 -1.69
N GLY A 9 -4.00 1.01 -1.99
CA GLY A 9 -3.32 -0.16 -2.55
C GLY A 9 -2.59 0.14 -3.86
N ALA A 10 -3.22 0.92 -4.75
CA ALA A 10 -2.61 1.35 -6.01
C ALA A 10 -1.39 2.26 -5.80
N ARG A 11 -1.43 3.17 -4.83
CA ARG A 11 -0.29 4.04 -4.46
C ARG A 11 0.86 3.23 -3.87
N ILE A 12 0.57 2.29 -2.95
CA ILE A 12 1.56 1.35 -2.40
C ILE A 12 2.24 0.56 -3.53
N ARG A 13 1.46 0.01 -4.47
CA ARG A 13 1.99 -0.72 -5.62
C ARG A 13 2.89 0.14 -6.50
N THR A 14 2.47 1.37 -6.77
CA THR A 14 3.23 2.32 -7.57
C THR A 14 4.57 2.65 -6.91
N GLN A 15 4.56 2.99 -5.62
CA GLN A 15 5.76 3.30 -4.88
C GLN A 15 6.69 2.09 -4.76
N ARG A 16 6.17 0.89 -4.49
CA ARG A 16 6.97 -0.35 -4.47
C ARG A 16 7.71 -0.58 -5.77
N LYS A 17 7.04 -0.39 -6.91
CA LYS A 17 7.66 -0.51 -8.23
C LYS A 17 8.73 0.56 -8.45
N ALA A 18 8.53 1.79 -7.98
CA ALA A 18 9.55 2.83 -8.02
C ALA A 18 10.80 2.45 -7.21
N CYS A 19 10.62 1.78 -6.07
CA CYS A 19 11.71 1.17 -5.29
C CYS A 19 12.31 -0.10 -5.90
N ARG A 20 11.82 -0.56 -7.07
CA ARG A 20 12.24 -1.79 -7.76
C ARG A 20 12.09 -3.08 -6.93
N LEU A 21 11.16 -3.10 -5.99
CA LEU A 21 10.90 -4.27 -5.15
C LEU A 21 9.82 -5.16 -5.76
N SER A 22 9.96 -6.49 -5.67
CA SER A 22 8.86 -7.43 -5.92
C SER A 22 7.89 -7.45 -4.72
N GLN A 23 6.70 -8.06 -4.90
CA GLN A 23 5.80 -8.27 -3.76
C GLN A 23 6.44 -9.17 -2.69
N ASP A 24 7.18 -10.20 -3.10
CA ASP A 24 7.91 -11.09 -2.18
C ASP A 24 8.99 -10.32 -1.40
N ALA A 25 9.72 -9.42 -2.06
CA ALA A 25 10.76 -8.62 -1.42
C ALA A 25 10.17 -7.64 -0.39
N LEU A 26 9.07 -6.96 -0.72
CA LEU A 26 8.38 -6.08 0.24
C LEU A 26 7.79 -6.89 1.40
N ALA A 27 7.17 -8.04 1.11
CA ALA A 27 6.60 -8.92 2.11
C ALA A 27 7.66 -9.38 3.12
N LEU A 28 8.82 -9.84 2.62
CA LEU A 28 9.96 -10.25 3.44
C LEU A 28 10.46 -9.10 4.32
N ALA A 29 10.69 -7.92 3.73
CA ALA A 29 11.18 -6.74 4.44
C ALA A 29 10.21 -6.25 5.53
N CYS A 30 8.90 -6.36 5.30
CA CYS A 30 7.88 -6.03 6.29
C CYS A 30 7.59 -7.17 7.29
N SER A 31 8.18 -8.36 7.14
CA SER A 31 7.77 -9.57 7.88
C SER A 31 6.26 -9.83 7.78
N ILE A 32 5.72 -9.73 6.57
CA ILE A 32 4.30 -9.90 6.23
C ILE A 32 4.18 -11.01 5.19
N ASP A 33 3.06 -11.74 5.19
CA ASP A 33 2.76 -12.70 4.14
C ASP A 33 2.62 -12.04 2.75
N ARG A 34 3.25 -12.62 1.73
CA ARG A 34 3.20 -12.09 0.36
C ARG A 34 1.77 -12.02 -0.19
N SER A 35 0.92 -13.01 0.08
CA SER A 35 -0.48 -12.96 -0.37
C SER A 35 -1.21 -11.77 0.24
N TYR A 36 -0.90 -11.42 1.50
CA TYR A 36 -1.43 -10.22 2.15
C TYR A 36 -0.97 -8.93 1.46
N ILE A 37 0.33 -8.79 1.12
CA ILE A 37 0.81 -7.65 0.30
C ILE A 37 0.04 -7.57 -1.02
N GLY A 38 -0.18 -8.70 -1.69
CA GLY A 38 -0.96 -8.74 -2.93
C GLY A 38 -2.40 -8.26 -2.75
N ARG A 39 -3.06 -8.67 -1.67
CA ARG A 39 -4.43 -8.24 -1.32
C ARG A 39 -4.49 -6.75 -0.99
N ILE A 40 -3.49 -6.23 -0.27
CA ILE A 40 -3.34 -4.80 0.04
C ILE A 40 -3.28 -3.99 -1.27
N GLU A 41 -2.40 -4.37 -2.20
CA GLU A 41 -2.23 -3.64 -3.45
C GLU A 41 -3.47 -3.64 -4.36
N ARG A 42 -4.34 -4.63 -4.20
CA ARG A 42 -5.62 -4.72 -4.93
C ARG A 42 -6.79 -4.07 -4.17
N GLY A 43 -6.56 -3.57 -2.96
CA GLY A 43 -7.62 -3.01 -2.11
C GLY A 43 -8.64 -4.05 -1.64
N GLU A 44 -8.23 -5.31 -1.51
CA GLU A 44 -9.09 -6.42 -1.05
C GLU A 44 -9.14 -6.54 0.49
N VAL A 45 -8.28 -5.79 1.18
CA VAL A 45 -8.19 -5.74 2.64
C VAL A 45 -7.93 -4.33 3.11
N ASN A 46 -8.46 -4.01 4.29
CA ASN A 46 -8.08 -2.81 5.03
C ASN A 46 -6.80 -3.10 5.82
N ILE A 47 -5.94 -2.10 5.91
CA ILE A 47 -4.72 -2.16 6.73
C ILE A 47 -4.83 -1.24 7.93
N THR A 48 -4.13 -1.58 9.00
CA THR A 48 -3.98 -0.69 10.14
C THR A 48 -2.99 0.43 9.82
N VAL A 49 -3.06 1.53 10.58
CA VAL A 49 -2.08 2.63 10.49
C VAL A 49 -0.66 2.12 10.77
N GLU A 50 -0.49 1.18 11.70
CA GLU A 50 0.81 0.56 11.99
C GLU A 50 1.40 -0.13 10.74
N LYS A 51 0.58 -0.91 10.02
CA LYS A 51 1.03 -1.57 8.78
C LYS A 51 1.33 -0.56 7.68
N LEU A 52 0.58 0.54 7.59
CA LEU A 52 0.88 1.63 6.66
C LEU A 52 2.27 2.22 6.92
N TYR A 53 2.60 2.53 8.18
CA TYR A 53 3.90 3.09 8.55
C TYR A 53 5.05 2.10 8.29
N LEU A 54 4.86 0.83 8.62
CA LEU A 54 5.83 -0.23 8.33
C LEU A 54 6.14 -0.32 6.84
N ILE A 55 5.09 -0.37 6.00
CA ILE A 55 5.24 -0.43 4.54
C ILE A 55 5.92 0.85 4.03
N ALA A 56 5.49 2.03 4.48
CA ALA A 56 6.06 3.30 4.06
C ALA A 56 7.56 3.40 4.39
N GLY A 57 7.97 2.90 5.56
CA GLY A 57 9.38 2.81 5.98
C GLY A 57 10.22 1.95 5.04
N VAL A 58 9.75 0.76 4.67
CA VAL A 58 10.45 -0.10 3.69
C VAL A 58 10.47 0.54 2.29
N LEU A 59 9.41 1.26 1.93
CA LEU A 59 9.28 1.97 0.66
C LEU A 59 9.97 3.34 0.64
N MET A 60 10.68 3.71 1.71
CA MET A 60 11.45 4.95 1.83
C MET A 60 10.63 6.19 1.47
N CYS A 61 9.38 6.25 1.94
CA CYS A 61 8.45 7.35 1.67
C CYS A 61 7.68 7.76 2.92
N ASP A 62 7.13 8.96 2.89
CA ASP A 62 6.23 9.42 3.95
C ASP A 62 4.89 8.66 3.87
N PRO A 63 4.33 8.15 4.98
CA PRO A 63 3.05 7.44 4.98
C PRO A 63 1.89 8.22 4.37
N ALA A 64 1.84 9.55 4.54
CA ALA A 64 0.78 10.38 4.00
C ALA A 64 0.81 10.44 2.47
N SER A 65 1.98 10.27 1.84
CA SER A 65 2.11 10.23 0.38
C SER A 65 1.36 9.05 -0.26
N LEU A 66 1.16 7.97 0.51
CA LEU A 66 0.43 6.78 0.09
C LEU A 66 -1.08 6.94 0.21
N LEU A 67 -1.57 7.91 0.99
CA LEU A 67 -2.99 8.17 1.14
C LEU A 67 -3.52 8.95 -0.08
N PRO A 68 -4.70 8.58 -0.61
CA PRO A 68 -5.38 9.40 -1.62
C PRO A 68 -5.91 10.69 -0.99
N ARG A 69 -6.08 11.72 -1.83
CA ARG A 69 -6.79 12.94 -1.40
C ARG A 69 -8.28 12.65 -1.33
N MET A 70 -9.01 13.37 -0.46
CA MET A 70 -10.47 13.23 -0.35
C MET A 70 -11.18 13.45 -1.69
N THR A 71 -10.73 14.45 -2.46
CA THR A 71 -11.25 14.77 -3.80
C THR A 71 -11.08 13.64 -4.82
N GLU A 72 -10.20 12.67 -4.58
CA GLU A 72 -9.98 11.52 -5.48
C GLU A 72 -10.96 10.38 -5.20
N LEU A 73 -11.60 10.37 -4.03
CA LEU A 73 -12.54 9.34 -3.59
C LEU A 73 -13.99 9.66 -3.98
N GLU A 74 -14.30 10.94 -4.25
CA GLU A 74 -15.62 11.41 -4.64
C GLU A 74 -15.96 11.09 -6.12
N VAL A 75 -14.96 10.70 -6.91
CA VAL A 75 -15.06 10.52 -8.37
C VAL A 75 -15.10 9.03 -8.79
N SER A 76 -15.18 8.10 -7.83
CA SER A 76 -15.08 6.65 -8.07
C SER A 76 -16.32 5.86 -7.67
#